data_AF-F9DQX8-F1
#
_entry.id   AF-F9DQX8-F1
#
_cell.length_a   1.000
_cell.length_b   1.000
_cell.length_c   1.000
_cell.angle_alpha   90.00
_cell.angle_beta   90.00
_cell.angle_gamma   90.00
#
_symmetry.space_group_name_H-M   'P 1'
#
loop_
_entity.id
_entity.type
_entity.pdbx_description
1 polymer ?
#
loop_
_entity_poly.entity_id
_entity_poly.type
_entity_poly.pdbx_seq_one_letter_code
_entity_poly.pdbx_strand_id
1 'polypeptide(L)'
;MKLKRWKQVNVGLLVGLGILLSISLIGLFAPWIAPHDPLAVNLAARLQTPGWAYPFGTDHLGRCILSRIIYGIRISVTSAMIIMFFTMLISVPIALLTGYVRGRTDHMIMRIIVFGK
;
A
#
# COMPACT_ATOMS: atom_id res chain seq x y z
N MET A 1 24.33 -31.65 6.71
CA MET A 1 23.94 -31.16 5.37
C MET A 1 22.52 -31.62 5.06
N LYS A 2 21.48 -30.85 5.45
CA LYS A 2 20.06 -31.15 5.18
C LYS A 2 19.44 -30.06 4.30
N LEU A 3 19.71 -30.16 3.00
CA LEU A 3 19.09 -29.34 1.95
C LEU A 3 17.77 -30.00 1.50
N LYS A 4 16.64 -29.71 2.19
CA LYS A 4 15.30 -29.87 1.59
C LYS A 4 14.20 -29.34 2.50
N ARG A 5 13.82 -28.07 2.34
CA ARG A 5 12.52 -27.55 2.83
C ARG A 5 11.97 -26.49 1.87
N TRP A 6 11.88 -26.88 0.60
CA TRP A 6 11.23 -26.08 -0.44
C TRP A 6 9.75 -26.46 -0.50
N LYS A 7 8.87 -25.45 -0.42
CA LYS A 7 7.41 -25.48 -0.57
C LYS A 7 6.61 -26.18 0.54
N GLN A 8 6.47 -25.51 1.68
CA GLN A 8 5.16 -25.46 2.35
C GLN A 8 4.61 -24.06 2.13
N VAL A 9 3.88 -23.87 1.02
CA VAL A 9 3.13 -22.64 0.78
C VAL A 9 1.93 -22.68 1.71
N ASN A 10 1.96 -21.86 2.76
CA ASN A 10 0.87 -21.77 3.71
C ASN A 10 -0.36 -21.21 2.98
N VAL A 11 -1.52 -21.85 3.18
CA VAL A 11 -2.79 -21.38 2.59
C VAL A 11 -3.06 -19.92 2.98
N GLY A 12 -2.72 -19.53 4.22
CA GLY A 12 -2.82 -18.15 4.66
C GLY A 12 -1.94 -17.16 3.87
N LEU A 13 -0.74 -17.59 3.42
CA LEU A 13 0.11 -16.77 2.56
C LEU A 13 -0.53 -16.58 1.18
N LEU A 14 -1.10 -17.64 0.61
CA LEU A 14 -1.76 -17.58 -0.70
C LEU A 14 -3.01 -16.69 -0.65
N VAL A 15 -3.82 -16.81 0.41
CA VAL A 15 -5.00 -15.96 0.61
C VAL A 15 -4.61 -14.50 0.79
N GLY A 16 -3.63 -14.22 1.65
CA GLY A 16 -3.16 -12.85 1.87
C GLY A 16 -2.58 -12.22 0.60
N LEU A 17 -1.78 -12.97 -0.14
CA LEU A 17 -1.20 -12.53 -1.41
C LEU A 17 -2.27 -12.32 -2.48
N GLY A 18 -3.30 -13.17 -2.52
CA GLY A 18 -4.45 -13.01 -3.41
C GLY A 18 -5.26 -11.73 -3.13
N ILE A 19 -5.52 -11.42 -1.85
CA ILE A 19 -6.21 -10.18 -1.44
C ILE A 19 -5.39 -8.95 -1.80
N LEU A 20 -4.09 -8.96 -1.52
CA LEU A 20 -3.21 -7.84 -1.87
C LEU A 20 -3.17 -7.60 -3.38
N LEU A 21 -3.01 -8.67 -4.16
CA LEU A 21 -2.99 -8.57 -5.63
C LEU A 21 -4.33 -8.07 -6.17
N SER A 22 -5.46 -8.54 -5.66
CA SER A 22 -6.77 -8.09 -6.14
C SER A 22 -6.99 -6.61 -5.87
N ILE A 23 -6.65 -6.12 -4.66
CA ILE A 23 -6.72 -4.69 -4.33
C ILE A 23 -5.78 -3.86 -5.21
N SER A 24 -4.53 -4.30 -5.38
CA SER A 24 -3.58 -3.61 -6.26
C SER A 24 -4.05 -3.56 -7.71
N LEU A 25 -4.64 -4.64 -8.24
CA LEU A 25 -5.23 -4.68 -9.57
C LEU A 25 -6.40 -3.70 -9.71
N ILE A 26 -7.31 -3.65 -8.73
CA ILE A 26 -8.42 -2.69 -8.72
C ILE A 26 -7.91 -1.24 -8.76
N GLY A 27 -6.86 -0.94 -8.00
CA GLY A 27 -6.23 0.39 -8.03
C GLY A 27 -5.52 0.71 -9.35
N LEU A 28 -4.89 -0.29 -9.99
CA LEU A 28 -4.21 -0.11 -11.28
C LEU A 28 -5.21 0.12 -12.43
N PHE A 29 -6.29 -0.67 -12.45
CA PHE A 29 -7.38 -0.57 -13.40
C PHE A 29 -8.46 0.45 -12.97
N ALA A 30 -8.20 1.25 -11.94
CA ALA A 30 -9.07 2.32 -11.47
C ALA A 30 -9.64 3.21 -12.58
N PRO A 31 -8.86 3.71 -13.57
CA PRO A 31 -9.41 4.57 -14.63
C PRO A 31 -10.38 3.87 -15.57
N TRP A 32 -10.39 2.53 -15.63
CA TRP A 32 -11.31 1.75 -16.47
C TRP A 32 -12.51 1.22 -15.69
N ILE A 33 -12.36 1.05 -14.37
CA ILE A 33 -13.41 0.51 -13.49
C ILE A 33 -14.28 1.64 -12.91
N ALA A 34 -13.73 2.85 -12.73
CA ALA A 34 -14.46 3.95 -12.13
C ALA A 34 -15.59 4.44 -13.06
N PRO A 35 -16.86 4.46 -12.60
CA PRO A 35 -17.99 4.88 -13.43
C PRO A 35 -18.03 6.40 -13.67
N HIS A 36 -17.44 7.19 -12.76
CA HIS A 36 -17.43 8.65 -12.82
C HIS A 36 -16.04 9.20 -12.48
N ASP A 37 -15.72 10.39 -13.00
CA ASP A 37 -14.50 11.12 -12.63
C ASP A 37 -14.51 11.43 -11.12
N PRO A 38 -13.48 10.98 -10.35
CA PRO A 38 -13.41 11.20 -8.90
C PRO A 38 -13.29 12.67 -8.49
N LEU A 39 -12.89 13.56 -9.41
CA LEU A 39 -12.70 14.98 -9.15
C LEU A 39 -13.84 15.85 -9.72
N ALA A 40 -14.69 15.30 -10.58
CA ALA A 40 -15.83 16.03 -11.13
C ALA A 40 -16.82 16.41 -10.03
N VAL A 41 -17.02 17.71 -9.86
CA VAL A 41 -17.91 18.29 -8.85
C VAL A 41 -19.30 18.49 -9.49
N ASN A 42 -20.33 17.84 -8.95
CA ASN A 42 -21.70 18.05 -9.37
C ASN A 42 -22.56 18.56 -8.22
N LEU A 43 -22.68 19.90 -8.11
CA LEU A 43 -23.41 20.53 -7.00
C LEU A 43 -24.90 20.14 -6.98
N ALA A 44 -25.48 19.82 -8.13
CA ALA A 44 -26.89 19.42 -8.23
C ALA A 44 -27.16 18.03 -7.63
N ALA A 45 -26.13 17.18 -7.56
CA ALA A 45 -26.21 15.83 -7.02
C ALA A 45 -25.57 15.72 -5.62
N ARG A 46 -25.53 16.79 -4.83
CA ARG A 46 -24.94 16.75 -3.47
C ARG A 46 -25.75 15.87 -2.52
N LEU A 47 -25.04 15.13 -1.66
CA LEU A 47 -25.64 14.29 -0.61
C LEU A 47 -26.73 13.33 -1.13
N GLN A 48 -26.62 12.89 -2.39
CA GLN A 48 -27.50 11.87 -2.93
C GLN A 48 -27.26 10.53 -2.24
N THR A 49 -28.36 9.86 -1.94
CA THR A 49 -28.39 8.50 -1.39
C THR A 49 -27.86 7.48 -2.41
N PRO A 50 -27.42 6.29 -1.95
CA PRO A 50 -26.97 5.21 -2.83
C PRO A 50 -28.02 4.86 -3.88
N GLY A 51 -27.61 4.78 -5.15
CA GLY A 51 -28.49 4.44 -6.27
C GLY A 51 -27.72 3.95 -7.49
N TRP A 52 -28.44 3.62 -8.56
CA TRP A 52 -27.84 3.07 -9.79
C TRP A 52 -26.82 4.02 -10.45
N ALA A 53 -27.06 5.33 -10.39
CA ALA A 53 -26.13 6.34 -10.91
C ALA A 53 -24.92 6.58 -9.99
N TYR A 54 -25.10 6.47 -8.67
CA TYR A 54 -24.06 6.64 -7.66
C TYR A 54 -24.14 5.48 -6.65
N PRO A 55 -23.43 4.36 -6.86
CA PRO A 55 -23.62 3.15 -6.07
C PRO A 55 -23.35 3.31 -4.57
N PHE A 56 -22.43 4.21 -4.21
CA PHE A 56 -22.16 4.59 -2.82
C PHE A 56 -22.61 6.01 -2.47
N GLY A 57 -23.44 6.62 -3.33
CA GLY A 57 -23.86 8.01 -3.18
C GLY A 57 -22.75 9.01 -3.46
N THR A 58 -23.00 10.24 -3.03
CA THR A 58 -22.14 11.39 -3.31
C THR A 58 -21.74 12.15 -2.05
N ASP A 59 -20.56 12.75 -2.07
CA ASP A 59 -20.05 13.60 -0.99
C ASP A 59 -20.78 14.97 -0.90
N HIS A 60 -20.41 15.83 0.06
CA HIS A 60 -20.91 17.21 0.21
C HIS A 60 -20.64 18.10 -1.01
N LEU A 61 -19.67 17.72 -1.86
CA LEU A 61 -19.37 18.35 -3.14
C LEU A 61 -20.07 17.67 -4.34
N GLY A 62 -20.90 16.65 -4.11
CA GLY A 62 -21.58 15.91 -5.17
C GLY A 62 -20.67 15.00 -5.99
N ARG A 63 -19.52 14.62 -5.44
CA ARG A 63 -18.54 13.72 -6.07
C ARG A 63 -18.90 12.27 -5.76
N CYS A 64 -18.69 11.37 -6.72
CA CYS A 64 -18.94 9.94 -6.54
C CYS A 64 -17.98 9.34 -5.50
N ILE A 65 -18.53 8.77 -4.42
CA ILE A 65 -17.74 8.18 -3.32
C ILE A 65 -17.02 6.90 -3.80
N LEU A 66 -17.68 6.06 -4.59
CA LEU A 66 -17.11 4.83 -5.12
C LEU A 66 -15.88 5.10 -5.97
N SER A 67 -15.95 6.03 -6.92
CA SER A 67 -14.80 6.43 -7.74
C SER A 67 -13.64 6.93 -6.88
N ARG A 68 -13.91 7.71 -5.83
CA ARG A 68 -12.87 8.21 -4.92
C ARG A 68 -12.20 7.09 -4.13
N ILE A 69 -12.93 6.06 -3.72
CA ILE A 69 -12.35 4.91 -3.03
C ILE A 69 -11.42 4.16 -3.99
N ILE A 70 -11.86 3.87 -5.21
CA ILE A 70 -11.06 3.14 -6.21
C ILE A 70 -9.79 3.92 -6.58
N TYR A 71 -9.90 5.22 -6.84
CA TYR A 71 -8.72 6.06 -7.08
C TYR A 71 -7.84 6.25 -5.83
N GLY A 72 -8.44 6.20 -4.64
CA GLY A 72 -7.71 6.21 -3.37
C GLY A 72 -6.74 5.03 -3.25
N ILE A 73 -7.17 3.83 -3.68
CA ILE A 73 -6.30 2.64 -3.70
C ILE A 73 -5.04 2.90 -4.53
N ARG A 74 -5.17 3.52 -5.71
CA ARG A 74 -4.02 3.86 -6.56
C ARG A 74 -3.02 4.76 -5.84
N ILE A 75 -3.50 5.81 -5.17
CA ILE A 75 -2.68 6.77 -4.42
C ILE A 75 -2.01 6.09 -3.22
N SER A 76 -2.71 5.21 -2.51
CA SER A 76 -2.15 4.46 -1.38
C SER A 76 -1.03 3.52 -1.84
N VAL A 77 -1.21 2.81 -2.96
CA VAL A 77 -0.20 1.88 -3.48
C VAL A 77 1.03 2.63 -3.99
N THR A 78 0.86 3.71 -4.76
CA THR A 78 1.99 4.50 -5.26
C THR A 78 2.75 5.18 -4.13
N SER A 79 2.07 5.76 -3.14
CA SER A 79 2.74 6.37 -1.99
C SER A 79 3.50 5.34 -1.15
N ALA A 80 2.93 4.17 -0.89
CA ALA A 80 3.63 3.07 -0.21
C ALA A 80 4.88 2.63 -0.96
N MET A 81 4.81 2.49 -2.29
CA MET A 81 5.98 2.15 -3.12
C MET A 81 7.08 3.21 -3.02
N ILE A 82 6.72 4.49 -3.08
CA ILE A 82 7.68 5.60 -2.96
C ILE A 82 8.35 5.58 -1.58
N ILE A 83 7.57 5.45 -0.50
CA ILE A 83 8.09 5.39 0.86
C ILE A 83 9.04 4.21 1.00
N MET A 84 8.63 3.01 0.56
CA MET A 84 9.47 1.82 0.61
C MET A 84 10.78 1.98 -0.16
N PHE A 85 10.73 2.60 -1.35
CA PHE A 85 11.92 2.86 -2.15
C PHE A 85 12.94 3.72 -1.39
N PHE A 86 12.49 4.84 -0.81
CA PHE A 86 13.37 5.71 -0.02
C PHE A 86 13.84 5.06 1.28
N THR A 87 12.97 4.33 1.98
CA THR A 87 13.36 3.56 3.16
C THR A 87 14.44 2.56 2.80
N MET A 88 14.29 1.81 1.71
CA MET A 88 15.28 0.82 1.28
C MET A 88 16.61 1.48 0.90
N LEU A 89 16.55 2.64 0.23
CA LEU A 89 17.73 3.42 -0.16
C LEU A 89 18.56 3.86 1.06
N ILE A 90 17.93 4.15 2.19
CA ILE A 90 18.60 4.54 3.43
C ILE A 90 18.98 3.32 4.28
N SER A 91 18.05 2.37 4.45
CA SER A 91 18.23 1.20 5.32
C SER A 91 19.26 0.22 4.78
N VAL A 92 19.35 0.00 3.46
CA VAL A 92 20.29 -0.97 2.89
C VAL A 92 21.76 -0.56 3.09
N PRO A 93 22.19 0.68 2.79
CA PRO A 93 23.55 1.11 3.09
C PRO A 93 23.88 1.04 4.57
N ILE A 94 22.97 1.46 5.45
CA ILE A 94 23.17 1.38 6.89
C ILE A 94 23.35 -0.09 7.31
N ALA A 95 22.49 -0.99 6.83
CA ALA A 95 22.57 -2.42 7.13
C ALA A 95 23.85 -3.08 6.57
N LEU A 96 24.32 -2.66 5.41
CA LEU A 96 25.57 -3.15 4.83
C LEU A 96 26.79 -2.64 5.60
N LEU A 97 26.79 -1.37 6.01
CA LEU A 97 27.86 -0.77 6.81
C LEU A 97 27.97 -1.45 8.19
N THR A 98 26.85 -1.71 8.86
CA THR A 98 26.85 -2.45 10.13
C THR A 98 27.27 -3.90 9.94
N GLY A 99 26.81 -4.57 8.88
CA GLY A 99 27.18 -5.95 8.58
C GLY A 99 28.66 -6.13 8.20
N TYR A 100 29.27 -5.13 7.54
CA TYR A 100 30.67 -5.17 7.13
C TYR A 100 31.63 -4.85 8.29
N VAL A 101 31.29 -3.88 9.13
CA VAL A 101 32.13 -3.48 10.26
C VAL A 101 31.86 -4.40 11.46
N ARG A 102 32.34 -5.65 11.40
CA ARG A 102 32.40 -6.52 12.58
C ARG A 102 33.43 -5.96 13.58
N GLY A 103 32.98 -5.22 14.60
CA GLY A 103 33.86 -4.59 15.59
C GLY A 103 33.15 -3.75 16.66
N ARG A 104 33.91 -2.96 17.43
CA ARG A 104 33.41 -2.14 18.57
C ARG A 104 32.33 -1.11 18.18
N THR A 105 32.31 -0.66 16.94
CA THR A 105 31.30 0.27 16.39
C THR A 105 29.94 -0.40 16.15
N ASP A 106 29.91 -1.68 15.75
CA ASP A 106 28.69 -2.48 15.64
C ASP A 106 27.98 -2.58 17.01
N HIS A 107 28.75 -2.76 18.07
CA HIS A 107 28.22 -2.84 19.43
C HIS A 107 27.60 -1.52 19.94
N MET A 108 28.06 -0.37 19.44
CA MET A 108 27.49 0.95 19.73
C MET A 108 26.20 1.18 18.93
N ILE A 109 26.20 0.82 17.65
CA ILE A 109 25.05 1.00 16.75
C ILE A 109 23.89 0.08 17.15
N MET A 110 24.15 -1.20 17.43
CA MET A 110 23.13 -2.11 17.96
C MET A 110 22.55 -1.60 19.27
N ARG A 111 23.37 -0.96 20.12
CA ARG A 111 22.90 -0.42 21.40
C ARG A 111 21.90 0.72 21.20
N ILE A 112 22.15 1.66 20.28
CA ILE A 112 21.21 2.74 19.98
C ILE A 112 19.90 2.19 19.38
N ILE A 113 20.00 1.22 18.46
CA ILE A 113 18.83 0.62 17.81
C ILE A 113 17.96 -0.17 18.80
N VAL A 114 18.57 -0.89 19.74
CA VAL A 114 17.86 -1.76 20.70
C VAL A 114 17.37 -1.00 21.93
N PHE A 115 18.13 -0.03 22.46
CA PHE A 115 17.75 0.74 23.66
C PHE A 115 16.75 1.86 23.39
N GLY A 116 16.45 2.18 22.13
CA GLY A 116 15.43 3.17 21.75
C GLY A 116 13.98 2.68 21.82
N LYS A 117 13.74 1.47 22.35
CA LYS A 117 12.41 0.96 22.69
C LYS A 117 12.12 1.10 24.17
#